data_AF-A0A378TU55-F1
#
_entry.id   AF-A0A378TU55-F1
#
_cell.length_a   1.000
_cell.length_b   1.000
_cell.length_c   1.000
_cell.angle_alpha   90.00
_cell.angle_beta   90.00
_cell.angle_gamma   90.00
#
_symmetry.space_group_name_H-M   'P 1'
#
loop_
_entity.id
_entity.type
_entity.pdbx_description
1 polymer ?
#
loop_
_entity_poly.entity_id
_entity_poly.type
_entity_poly.pdbx_seq_one_letter_code
_entity_poly.pdbx_strand_id
1 'polypeptide(L)' 'MLTNPIDYLSQVHDPRRQNKSLLHPLKNILTIALTAVICGYHDWVDIEDFGNENKT' A
#
# COMPACT_ATOMS: atom_id res chain seq x y z
N MET A 1 14.58 16.77 10.94
CA MET A 1 13.21 16.59 10.44
C MET A 1 13.11 15.18 9.88
N LEU A 2 12.20 14.34 10.37
CA LEU A 2 11.95 13.04 9.74
C LEU A 2 11.28 13.26 8.39
N THR A 3 11.83 12.68 7.34
CA THR A 3 11.25 12.73 5.98
C THR A 3 9.93 11.97 5.97
N ASN A 4 8.93 12.47 5.24
CA ASN A 4 7.68 11.75 5.06
C ASN A 4 7.98 10.43 4.32
N PRO A 5 7.67 9.26 4.89
CA PRO A 5 7.97 7.97 4.27
C PRO A 5 7.30 7.80 2.89
N ILE A 6 6.16 8.45 2.65
CA ILE A 6 5.46 8.41 1.37
C ILE A 6 6.28 9.08 0.25
N ASP A 7 7.03 10.13 0.57
CA ASP A 7 7.88 10.81 -0.40
C ASP A 7 9.01 9.90 -0.87
N TYR A 8 9.58 9.12 0.05
CA TYR A 8 10.59 8.10 -0.27
C TYR A 8 10.01 6.97 -1.13
N LEU A 9 8.84 6.44 -0.76
CA LEU A 9 8.17 5.37 -1.51
C LEU A 9 7.79 5.79 -2.94
N SER A 10 7.56 7.08 -3.16
CA SER A 10 7.26 7.63 -4.49
C SER A 10 8.45 7.62 -5.44
N GLN A 11 9.69 7.50 -4.93
CA GLN A 11 10.91 7.42 -5.74
C GLN A 11 11.28 5.98 -6.13
N VAL A 12 10.59 4.98 -5.57
CA VAL A 12 10.87 3.57 -5.86
C VAL A 12 10.38 3.23 -7.26
N HIS A 13 11.29 2.78 -8.11
CA HIS A 13 10.95 2.26 -9.43
C HIS A 13 9.99 1.07 -9.30
N ASP A 14 8.93 1.05 -10.12
CA ASP A 14 7.95 -0.01 -10.09
C ASP A 14 8.43 -1.26 -10.85
N PRO A 15 8.80 -2.35 -10.18
CA PRO A 15 9.34 -3.54 -10.84
C PRO A 15 8.24 -4.39 -11.48
N ARG A 16 6.96 -4.04 -11.28
CA ARG A 16 5.82 -4.81 -11.79
C ARG A 16 5.72 -4.64 -13.31
N ARG A 17 5.26 -5.70 -13.97
CA ARG A 17 5.01 -5.69 -15.43
C ARG A 17 4.01 -4.59 -15.77
N GLN A 18 4.41 -3.67 -16.64
CA GLN A 18 3.55 -2.60 -17.14
C GLN A 18 2.54 -3.18 -18.14
N ASN A 19 1.29 -3.32 -17.70
CA ASN A 19 0.18 -3.85 -18.50
C ASN A 19 -1.16 -3.25 -18.05
N LYS A 20 -2.26 -3.60 -18.72
CA LYS A 20 -3.61 -3.11 -18.41
C LYS A 20 -4.14 -3.54 -17.04
N SER A 21 -3.55 -4.56 -16.40
CA SER A 21 -3.93 -5.04 -15.08
C SER A 21 -3.25 -4.27 -13.95
N LEU A 22 -2.33 -3.35 -14.26
CA LEU A 22 -1.71 -2.47 -13.26
C LEU A 22 -2.68 -1.31 -12.95
N LEU A 23 -3.57 -1.53 -11.98
CA LEU A 23 -4.62 -0.59 -11.61
C LEU A 23 -4.19 0.43 -10.55
N HIS A 24 -3.16 0.12 -9.77
CA HIS A 24 -2.77 0.91 -8.60
C HIS A 24 -1.28 1.29 -8.65
N PRO A 25 -0.94 2.57 -8.36
CA PRO A 25 0.46 3.00 -8.23
C PRO A 25 1.20 2.22 -7.14
N LEU A 26 2.49 1.92 -7.36
CA LEU A 26 3.29 1.14 -6.40
C LEU A 26 3.34 1.80 -5.02
N LYS A 27 3.51 3.13 -4.96
CA LYS A 27 3.55 3.88 -3.69
C LYS A 27 2.33 3.61 -2.82
N ASN A 28 1.13 3.48 -3.41
CA ASN A 28 -0.10 3.23 -2.65
C ASN A 28 -0.08 1.82 -2.07
N ILE A 29 0.31 0.82 -2.88
CA ILE A 29 0.42 -0.59 -2.45
C ILE A 29 1.43 -0.71 -1.30
N LEU A 30 2.61 -0.10 -1.43
CA LEU A 30 3.65 -0.11 -0.39
C LEU A 30 3.20 0.62 0.88
N THR A 31 2.47 1.74 0.73
CA THR A 31 1.95 2.49 1.88
C THR A 31 0.93 1.64 2.65
N ILE A 32 -0.05 1.05 1.95
CA ILE A 32 -1.08 0.18 2.55
C ILE A 32 -0.43 -1.01 3.25
N ALA A 33 0.48 -1.72 2.57
CA ALA A 33 1.14 -2.89 3.13
C ALA A 33 2.00 -2.55 4.36
N LEU A 34 2.76 -1.44 4.32
CA LEU A 34 3.56 -0.99 5.46
C LEU A 34 2.67 -0.65 6.65
N THR A 35 1.57 0.09 6.44
CA THR A 35 0.64 0.43 7.52
C THR A 35 -0.05 -0.80 8.08
N ALA A 36 -0.44 -1.75 7.22
CA ALA A 36 -1.08 -2.99 7.63
C ALA A 36 -0.17 -3.82 8.56
N VAL A 37 1.10 -4.00 8.17
CA VAL A 37 2.08 -4.73 8.99
C VAL A 37 2.32 -4.05 10.34
N ILE A 38 2.39 -2.71 10.38
CA ILE A 38 2.52 -1.97 11.64
C ILE A 38 1.27 -2.15 12.52
N CYS A 39 0.09 -2.25 11.92
CA CYS A 39 -1.17 -2.49 12.59
C CYS A 39 -1.42 -3.97 12.96
N GLY A 40 -0.54 -4.90 12.55
CA GLY A 40 -0.65 -6.33 12.85
C GLY A 40 -1.47 -7.16 11.86
N TYR A 41 -1.78 -6.61 10.69
CA TYR A 41 -2.44 -7.33 9.60
C TYR A 41 -1.38 -7.87 8.63
N HIS A 42 -1.56 -9.12 8.17
CA HIS A 42 -0.49 -9.84 7.46
C HIS A 42 -0.86 -10.27 6.05
N ASP A 43 -2.13 -10.22 5.68
CA ASP A 43 -2.57 -10.55 4.33
C ASP A 43 -3.57 -9.53 3.76
N TRP A 44 -3.92 -9.69 2.49
CA TRP A 44 -4.82 -8.77 1.80
C TRP A 44 -6.29 -8.92 2.21
N VAL A 45 -6.67 -10.09 2.77
CA VAL A 45 -8.04 -10.33 3.24
C VAL A 45 -8.27 -9.54 4.52
N ASP A 46 -7.33 -9.60 5.46
CA ASP A 46 -7.34 -8.79 6.68
C ASP A 46 -7.47 -7.27 6.38
N ILE A 47 -6.70 -6.79 5.39
CA ILE A 47 -6.71 -5.39 4.98
C ILE A 47 -8.05 -5.02 4.32
N GLU A 48 -8.59 -5.91 3.50
CA GLU A 48 -9.89 -5.73 2.83
C GLU A 48 -11.03 -5.68 3.86
N ASP A 49 -11.03 -6.61 4.82
CA ASP A 49 -12.01 -6.71 5.89
C ASP A 49 -12.01 -5.45 6.75
N PHE A 50 -10.84 -4.99 7.19
CA PHE A 50 -10.71 -3.70 7.90
C PHE A 50 -11.27 -2.54 7.07
N GLY A 51 -10.97 -2.50 5.78
CA GLY A 51 -11.50 -1.48 4.87
C GLY A 51 -13.02 -1.53 4.76
N ASN A 52 -13.61 -2.72 4.69
CA ASN A 52 -15.06 -2.92 4.59
C ASN A 52 -15.80 -2.55 5.87
N GLU A 53 -15.26 -2.89 7.04
CA GLU A 53 -15.83 -2.51 8.34
C GLU A 53 -15.89 -0.99 8.53
N ASN A 54 -14.99 -0.25 7.88
CA ASN A 54 -14.86 1.20 7.99
C ASN A 54 -15.43 1.97 6.78
N LYS A 55 -16.18 1.31 5.89
CA LYS A 55 -16.91 1.98 4.80
C LYS A 55 -18.20 2.61 5.35
N THR A 56 -18.17 3.92 5.59
CA THR A 56 -19.35 4.76 5.86
C THR A 56 -20.00 5.30 4.60
#